data_AF-A0A843KYB6-F1
#
_entry.id   AF-A0A843KYB6-F1
#
_cell.length_a   1.000
_cell.length_b   1.000
_cell.length_c   1.000
_cell.angle_alpha   90.00
_cell.angle_beta   90.00
_cell.angle_gamma   90.00
#
_symmetry.space_group_name_H-M   'P 1'
#
loop_
_entity.id
_entity.type
_entity.pdbx_description
1 polymer ?
#
loop_
_entity_poly.entity_id
_entity_poly.type
_entity_poly.pdbx_seq_one_letter_code
_entity_poly.pdbx_strand_id
1 'polypeptide(L)'
;MAVNNEEQQKVLAKVREILSTYHTRDAVKSELESLGFDVRAEHGDVVSLENTLAEIFVQLFTNDRGDIFDTHVVTFEEIELKPPAKG
;
A
#
# COMPACT_ATOMS: atom_id res chain seq x y z
N MET A 1 -13.78 -14.25 6.61
CA MET A 1 -13.38 -15.05 5.43
C MET A 1 -11.89 -15.21 5.55
N ALA A 2 -11.33 -16.42 5.40
CA ALA A 2 -9.88 -16.56 5.37
C ALA A 2 -9.38 -15.97 4.05
N VAL A 3 -8.47 -14.99 4.09
CA VAL A 3 -7.81 -14.52 2.88
C VAL A 3 -7.13 -15.70 2.19
N ASN A 4 -7.32 -15.81 0.87
CA ASN A 4 -6.58 -16.78 0.09
C ASN A 4 -5.12 -16.32 0.03
N ASN A 5 -4.26 -16.98 0.82
CA ASN A 5 -2.84 -16.61 0.93
C ASN A 5 -2.14 -16.58 -0.44
N GLU A 6 -2.51 -17.47 -1.37
CA GLU A 6 -1.96 -17.42 -2.73
C GLU A 6 -2.35 -16.15 -3.50
N GLU A 7 -3.57 -15.65 -3.31
CA GLU A 7 -4.03 -14.40 -3.92
C GLU A 7 -3.36 -13.19 -3.26
N GLN A 8 -3.24 -13.18 -1.93
CA GLN A 8 -2.51 -12.13 -1.22
C GLN A 8 -1.06 -12.04 -1.67
N GLN A 9 -0.34 -13.16 -1.79
CA GLN A 9 1.04 -13.17 -2.30
C GLN A 9 1.15 -12.69 -3.76
N LYS A 10 0.17 -13.02 -4.62
CA LYS A 10 0.11 -12.52 -6.00
C LYS A 10 -0.08 -11.00 -6.03
N VAL A 11 -0.96 -10.46 -5.18
CA VAL A 11 -1.19 -9.02 -5.08
C VAL A 11 0.06 -8.32 -4.53
N LEU A 12 0.70 -8.86 -3.49
CA LEU A 12 1.96 -8.32 -2.95
C LEU A 12 3.08 -8.28 -3.99
N ALA A 13 3.21 -9.33 -4.81
CA ALA A 13 4.20 -9.36 -5.89
C ALA A 13 3.95 -8.23 -6.90
N LYS A 14 2.69 -8.01 -7.30
CA LYS A 14 2.30 -6.91 -8.19
C LYS A 14 2.52 -5.53 -7.57
N VAL A 15 2.21 -5.37 -6.29
CA VAL A 15 2.50 -4.11 -5.57
C VAL A 15 4.00 -3.80 -5.63
N ARG A 16 4.86 -4.77 -5.35
CA ARG A 16 6.32 -4.60 -5.44
C ARG A 16 6.79 -4.25 -6.85
N GLU A 17 6.20 -4.87 -7.87
CA GLU A 17 6.48 -4.58 -9.27
C GLU A 17 6.11 -3.13 -9.64
N ILE A 18 4.91 -2.68 -9.25
CA ILE A 18 4.43 -1.29 -9.44
C ILE A 18 5.39 -0.31 -8.77
N LEU A 19 5.74 -0.53 -7.51
CA LEU A 19 6.64 0.35 -6.75
C LEU A 19 8.07 0.40 -7.33
N SER A 20 8.50 -0.67 -8.02
CA SER A 20 9.79 -0.69 -8.70
C SER A 20 9.78 0.00 -10.08
N THR A 21 8.61 0.08 -10.71
CA THR A 21 8.43 0.61 -12.08
C THR A 21 8.06 2.09 -12.07
N TYR A 22 7.28 2.52 -11.09
CA TYR A 22 6.77 3.89 -10.97
C TYR A 22 7.30 4.55 -9.71
N HIS A 23 7.69 5.82 -9.83
CA HIS A 23 8.30 6.57 -8.74
C HIS A 23 7.52 7.83 -8.36
N THR A 24 6.41 8.14 -9.04
CA THR A 24 5.56 9.27 -8.69
C THR A 24 4.29 8.78 -8.01
N ARG A 25 3.80 9.60 -7.06
CA ARG A 25 2.58 9.34 -6.31
C ARG A 25 1.41 8.99 -7.20
N ASP A 26 1.15 9.81 -8.22
CA ASP A 26 -0.04 9.70 -9.05
C ASP A 26 0.03 8.45 -9.95
N ALA A 27 1.22 8.07 -10.43
CA ALA A 27 1.40 6.86 -11.23
C ALA A 27 1.19 5.60 -10.38
N VAL A 28 1.86 5.51 -9.22
CA VAL A 28 1.70 4.37 -8.31
C VAL A 28 0.24 4.25 -7.83
N LYS A 29 -0.37 5.36 -7.45
CA LYS A 29 -1.77 5.42 -7.02
C LYS A 29 -2.71 4.84 -8.09
N SER A 30 -2.61 5.31 -9.33
CA SER A 30 -3.45 4.85 -10.45
C SER A 30 -3.32 3.33 -10.69
N GLU A 31 -2.11 2.79 -10.61
CA GLU A 31 -1.86 1.36 -10.83
C GLU A 31 -2.37 0.52 -9.65
N LEU A 32 -2.21 1.00 -8.42
CA LEU A 32 -2.76 0.34 -7.23
C LEU A 32 -4.30 0.37 -7.25
N GLU A 33 -4.92 1.48 -7.63
CA GLU A 33 -6.39 1.57 -7.82
C GLU A 33 -6.87 0.56 -8.88
N SER A 34 -6.13 0.40 -9.97
CA SER A 34 -6.41 -0.61 -11.01
C SER A 34 -6.26 -2.06 -10.51
N LEU A 35 -5.47 -2.26 -9.45
CA LEU A 35 -5.31 -3.54 -8.76
C LEU A 35 -6.38 -3.77 -7.68
N GLY A 36 -7.31 -2.83 -7.50
CA GLY A 36 -8.41 -2.90 -6.54
C GLY A 36 -8.07 -2.33 -5.16
N PHE A 37 -7.08 -1.46 -5.07
CA PHE A 37 -6.84 -0.67 -3.84
C PHE A 37 -7.74 0.56 -3.80
N ASP A 38 -8.30 0.85 -2.62
CA ASP A 38 -9.03 2.09 -2.36
C ASP A 38 -8.13 3.08 -1.59
N VAL A 39 -8.20 4.36 -1.94
CA VAL A 39 -7.56 5.43 -1.16
C VAL A 39 -8.32 5.63 0.14
N ARG A 40 -7.62 5.47 1.27
CA ARG A 40 -8.20 5.62 2.61
C ARG A 40 -7.91 6.97 3.23
N ALA A 41 -6.73 7.50 2.96
CA ALA A 41 -6.34 8.83 3.42
C ALA A 41 -5.31 9.43 2.47
N GLU A 42 -5.41 10.74 2.26
CA GLU A 42 -4.41 11.53 1.54
C GLU A 42 -4.17 12.81 2.35
N HIS A 43 -3.00 12.91 2.97
CA HIS A 43 -2.64 14.03 3.82
C HIS A 43 -1.21 14.48 3.52
N GLY A 44 -1.09 15.65 2.91
CA GLY A 44 0.20 16.29 2.63
C GLY A 44 1.09 15.38 1.79
N ASP A 45 2.14 14.87 2.42
CA ASP A 45 3.18 14.01 1.88
C ASP A 45 2.84 12.51 1.93
N VAL A 46 1.71 12.11 2.51
CA VAL A 46 1.36 10.70 2.72
C VAL A 46 0.06 10.30 2.01
N VAL A 47 0.10 9.18 1.29
CA VAL A 47 -1.09 8.51 0.73
C VAL A 47 -1.22 7.12 1.32
N SER A 48 -2.39 6.78 1.85
CA SER A 48 -2.71 5.45 2.36
C SER A 48 -3.75 4.79 1.47
N LEU A 49 -3.44 3.58 1.01
CA LEU A 49 -4.32 2.77 0.19
C LEU A 49 -4.48 1.38 0.82
N GLU A 50 -5.66 0.77 0.66
CA GLU A 50 -5.89 -0.59 1.13
C GLU A 50 -6.63 -1.43 0.09
N ASN A 51 -6.32 -2.72 0.05
CA ASN A 51 -7.10 -3.72 -0.66
C ASN A 51 -7.72 -4.65 0.39
N THR A 52 -9.00 -4.45 0.67
CA THR A 52 -9.74 -5.20 1.70
C THR A 52 -9.91 -6.67 1.37
N LEU A 53 -10.00 -7.02 0.07
CA LEU A 53 -10.14 -8.41 -0.38
C LEU A 53 -8.84 -9.19 -0.20
N ALA A 54 -7.69 -8.54 -0.39
CA ALA A 54 -6.38 -9.12 -0.20
C ALA A 54 -5.80 -8.90 1.20
N GLU A 55 -6.47 -8.11 2.06
CA GLU A 55 -5.99 -7.69 3.38
C GLU A 55 -4.58 -7.07 3.34
N ILE A 56 -4.35 -6.16 2.39
CA ILE A 56 -3.08 -5.45 2.21
C ILE A 56 -3.29 -3.95 2.40
N PHE A 57 -2.34 -3.33 3.09
CA PHE A 57 -2.26 -1.89 3.28
C PHE A 57 -0.93 -1.35 2.71
N VAL A 58 -1.02 -0.21 2.02
CA VAL A 58 0.13 0.47 1.40
C VAL A 58 0.13 1.93 1.83
N GLN A 59 1.27 2.40 2.32
CA GLN A 59 1.54 3.83 2.51
C GLN A 59 2.63 4.28 1.56
N LEU A 60 2.38 5.40 0.90
CA LEU A 60 3.33 6.08 0.03
C LEU A 60 3.72 7.39 0.70
N PHE A 61 5.02 7.62 0.87
CA PHE A 61 5.57 8.86 1.36
C PHE A 61 6.24 9.61 0.21
N THR A 62 5.87 10.87 0.04
CA THR A 62 6.17 11.67 -1.15
C THR A 62 6.85 12.97 -0.78
N ASN A 63 7.78 13.43 -1.60
CA ASN A 63 8.40 14.74 -1.41
C ASN A 63 7.51 15.86 -1.97
N ASP A 64 7.93 17.11 -1.81
CA ASP A 64 7.20 18.29 -2.35
C ASP A 64 7.03 18.28 -3.88
N ARG A 65 7.76 17.43 -4.60
CA ARG A 65 7.65 17.25 -6.07
C ARG A 65 6.66 16.15 -6.45
N GLY A 66 6.13 15.40 -5.48
CA GLY A 66 5.25 14.25 -5.71
C GLY A 66 6.00 12.96 -6.05
N ASP A 67 7.34 12.94 -5.89
CA ASP A 67 8.13 11.71 -6.02
C ASP A 67 8.07 10.91 -4.72
N ILE A 68 7.94 9.60 -4.84
CA ILE A 68 7.94 8.67 -3.73
C ILE A 68 9.37 8.49 -3.23
N PHE A 69 9.59 8.75 -1.95
CA PHE A 69 10.89 8.52 -1.31
C PHE A 69 10.88 7.34 -0.34
N ASP A 70 9.70 6.93 0.15
CA ASP A 70 9.54 5.77 1.02
C ASP A 70 8.17 5.12 0.82
N THR A 71 8.09 3.82 1.10
CA THR A 71 6.87 3.02 0.96
C THR A 71 6.78 1.98 2.05
N HIS A 72 5.60 1.83 2.64
CA HIS A 72 5.33 0.79 3.62
C HIS A 72 4.20 -0.10 3.12
N VAL A 73 4.48 -1.39 2.94
CA VAL A 73 3.52 -2.40 2.48
C VAL A 73 3.40 -3.46 3.56
N VAL A 74 2.20 -3.67 4.10
CA VAL A 74 1.94 -4.63 5.16
C VAL A 74 0.63 -5.37 4.92
N THR A 75 0.52 -6.60 5.42
CA THR A 75 -0.76 -7.31 5.51
C THR A 75 -1.51 -6.93 6.78
N PHE A 76 -2.81 -7.19 6.85
CA PHE A 76 -3.59 -6.90 8.06
C PHE A 76 -3.12 -7.76 9.25
N GLU A 77 -2.67 -9.00 9.00
CA GLU A 77 -2.03 -9.83 10.02
C GLU A 77 -0.79 -9.13 10.63
N GLU A 78 0.05 -8.48 9.81
CA GLU A 78 1.22 -7.74 10.29
C GLU A 78 0.85 -6.46 11.07
N ILE A 79 -0.30 -5.86 10.79
CA ILE A 79 -0.83 -4.71 11.54
C ILE A 79 -1.31 -5.16 12.91
N GLU A 80 -2.08 -6.23 13.00
CA GLU A 80 -2.59 -6.77 14.27
C GLU A 80 -1.45 -7.30 15.18
N LEU A 81 -0.34 -7.74 14.58
CA LEU A 81 0.84 -8.22 15.30
C LEU A 81 1.74 -7.11 15.85
N LYS A 82 1.62 -5.87 15.36
CA LYS A 82 2.32 -4.72 15.97
C LYS A 82 1.43 -4.16 17.09
N PRO A 83 1.77 -4.35 18.39
CA PRO A 83 1.04 -3.65 19.44
C PRO A 83 1.09 -2.15 19.16
N PRO A 84 0.02 -1.37 19.44
CA PRO A 84 0.12 0.07 19.36
C PRO A 84 1.31 0.47 20.24
N ALA A 85 2.31 1.13 19.65
CA ALA A 85 3.41 1.67 20.40
C ALA A 85 2.82 2.54 21.51
N LYS A 86 2.84 2.04 22.75
CA LYS A 86 2.54 2.87 23.91
C LYS A 86 3.60 3.97 23.90
N GLY A 87 3.12 5.21 23.84
CA GLY A 87 3.95 6.42 23.89
C GLY A 87 4.71 6.57 25.19
#